data_AF-L7KNR0-F1
#
_entry.id   AF-L7KNR0-F1
#
_cell.length_a   1.000
_cell.length_b   1.000
_cell.length_c   1.000
_cell.angle_alpha   90.00
_cell.angle_beta   90.00
_cell.angle_gamma   90.00
#
_symmetry.space_group_name_H-M   'P 1'
#
loop_
_entity.id
_entity.type
_entity.pdbx_description
1 polymer ?
#
loop_
_entity_poly.entity_id
_entity_poly.type
_entity_poly.pdbx_seq_one_letter_code
_entity_poly.pdbx_strand_id
1 'polypeptide(L)'
;MEMLRAAIKRGIRDKLVNEADPTEGIVVSLAHKERPSYSSEELRAILDAASSDFDRALLGVLGLMGLRGGEARSLLVGDLVDGHLKVKNGGAGTDTTKTRASLRRLPVTATVLPWLTELAGDRSKSAWMFSSSRSHGSPVAQQYPQPSTDARCRPSQR
;
A
#
# COMPACT_ATOMS: atom_id res chain seq x y z
N MET A 1 -24.14 3.91 -1.55
CA MET A 1 -25.40 3.64 -0.82
C MET A 1 -25.20 3.44 0.68
N GLU A 2 -24.09 2.86 1.15
CA GLU A 2 -23.83 2.71 2.60
C GLU A 2 -23.86 4.04 3.39
N MET A 3 -23.28 5.11 2.84
CA MET A 3 -23.31 6.46 3.43
C MET A 3 -24.74 7.01 3.57
N LEU A 4 -25.61 6.74 2.58
CA LEU A 4 -27.01 7.18 2.62
C LEU A 4 -27.81 6.43 3.69
N ARG A 5 -27.64 5.11 3.76
CA ARG A 5 -28.25 4.29 4.82
C ARG A 5 -27.77 4.71 6.22
N ALA A 6 -26.48 5.03 6.37
CA ALA A 6 -25.93 5.53 7.63
C ALA A 6 -26.54 6.89 8.03
N ALA A 7 -26.72 7.79 7.05
CA ALA A 7 -27.37 9.08 7.27
C ALA A 7 -28.85 8.92 7.65
N ILE A 8 -29.60 8.03 6.99
CA ILE A 8 -31.00 7.73 7.30
C ILE A 8 -31.13 7.13 8.71
N LYS A 9 -30.30 6.15 9.07
CA LYS A 9 -30.28 5.58 10.43
C LYS A 9 -30.00 6.61 11.51
N ARG A 10 -29.12 7.59 11.20
CA ARG A 10 -28.88 8.73 12.09
C ARG A 10 -30.09 9.65 12.17
N GLY A 11 -30.73 9.97 11.04
CA GLY A 11 -31.95 10.77 11.00
C GLY A 11 -33.12 10.16 11.77
N ILE A 12 -33.29 8.83 11.71
CA ILE A 12 -34.28 8.09 12.51
C ILE A 12 -33.96 8.19 14.01
N ARG A 13 -32.69 7.95 14.40
CA ARG A 13 -32.25 8.08 15.80
C ARG A 13 -32.48 9.50 16.33
N ASP A 14 -32.18 10.50 15.52
CA ASP A 14 -32.27 11.92 15.88
C ASP A 14 -33.70 12.47 15.71
N LYS A 15 -34.69 11.61 15.39
CA LYS A 15 -36.12 11.93 15.18
C LYS A 15 -36.39 12.96 14.07
N LEU A 16 -35.50 13.04 13.09
CA LEU A 16 -35.60 13.91 11.90
C LEU A 16 -36.29 13.22 10.72
N VAL A 17 -36.36 11.88 10.75
CA VAL A 17 -36.98 11.04 9.73
C VAL A 17 -37.90 10.06 10.45
N ASN A 18 -39.07 9.79 9.84
CA ASN A 18 -40.03 8.79 10.35
C ASN A 18 -39.36 7.42 10.53
N GLU A 19 -39.91 6.58 11.41
CA GLU A 19 -39.27 5.36 11.93
C GLU A 19 -38.90 4.28 10.88
N ALA A 20 -39.36 4.41 9.64
CA ALA A 20 -39.12 3.44 8.58
C ALA A 20 -37.88 3.83 7.72
N ASP A 21 -36.88 2.94 7.64
CA ASP A 21 -35.74 3.07 6.72
C ASP A 21 -36.18 2.66 5.30
N PRO A 22 -36.34 3.60 4.33
CA PRO A 22 -36.78 3.28 2.97
C PRO A 22 -35.74 2.48 2.18
N THR A 23 -34.54 2.24 2.74
CA THR A 23 -33.49 1.42 2.13
C THR A 23 -33.47 -0.01 2.66
N GLU A 24 -34.31 -0.35 3.64
CA GLU A 24 -34.46 -1.72 4.13
C GLU A 24 -34.83 -2.68 2.98
N GLY A 25 -34.16 -3.82 2.89
CA GLY A 25 -34.31 -4.76 1.76
C GLY A 25 -33.59 -4.41 0.45
N ILE A 26 -33.06 -3.19 0.29
CA ILE A 26 -32.25 -2.84 -0.90
C ILE A 26 -30.86 -3.48 -0.77
N VAL A 27 -30.62 -4.54 -1.54
CA VAL A 27 -29.29 -5.14 -1.73
C VAL A 27 -28.59 -4.41 -2.86
N VAL A 28 -27.46 -3.78 -2.55
CA VAL A 28 -26.63 -3.10 -3.54
C VAL A 28 -25.64 -4.12 -4.08
N SER A 29 -25.66 -4.37 -5.38
CA SER A 29 -24.57 -5.09 -6.03
C SER A 29 -23.30 -4.27 -5.87
N LEU A 30 -22.42 -4.71 -4.96
CA LEU A 30 -21.07 -4.20 -4.92
C LEU A 30 -20.40 -4.70 -6.20
N ALA A 31 -20.02 -3.78 -7.08
CA ALA A 31 -19.26 -4.12 -8.28
C ALA A 31 -17.99 -4.88 -7.85
N HIS A 32 -18.04 -6.21 -7.96
CA HIS A 32 -16.91 -7.05 -7.63
C HIS A 32 -15.93 -6.93 -8.79
N LYS A 33 -14.88 -6.14 -8.59
CA LYS A 33 -13.73 -6.14 -9.49
C LYS A 33 -12.82 -7.26 -9.04
N GLU A 34 -12.83 -8.35 -9.79
CA GLU A 34 -11.85 -9.42 -9.63
C GLU A 34 -10.46 -8.80 -9.81
N ARG A 35 -9.58 -8.99 -8.82
CA ARG A 35 -8.19 -8.56 -8.90
C ARG A 35 -7.37 -9.80 -9.25
N PRO A 36 -6.53 -9.74 -10.29
CA PRO A 36 -5.68 -10.87 -10.62
C PRO A 36 -4.78 -11.20 -9.42
N SER A 37 -4.75 -12.48 -9.06
CA SER A 37 -3.76 -13.03 -8.13
C SER A 37 -2.55 -13.48 -8.92
N TYR A 38 -1.35 -13.17 -8.45
CA TYR A 38 -0.11 -13.68 -9.03
C TYR A 38 0.25 -15.03 -8.42
N SER A 39 0.58 -15.99 -9.25
CA SER A 39 1.27 -17.22 -8.85
C SER A 39 2.68 -16.93 -8.34
N SER A 40 3.28 -17.89 -7.65
CA SER A 40 4.67 -17.77 -7.17
C SER A 40 5.67 -17.58 -8.31
N GLU A 41 5.42 -18.18 -9.47
CA GLU A 41 6.27 -18.06 -10.67
C GLU A 41 6.16 -16.67 -11.28
N GLU A 42 4.94 -16.14 -11.42
CA GLU A 42 4.72 -14.78 -11.91
C GLU A 42 5.33 -13.73 -10.97
N LEU A 43 5.18 -13.91 -9.65
CA LEU A 43 5.81 -13.02 -8.68
C LEU A 43 7.33 -13.05 -8.82
N ARG A 44 7.92 -14.24 -9.00
CA ARG A 44 9.37 -14.36 -9.21
C ARG A 44 9.82 -13.68 -10.49
N ALA A 45 9.10 -13.88 -11.59
CA ALA A 45 9.39 -13.22 -12.86
C ALA A 45 9.31 -11.68 -12.74
N ILE A 46 8.35 -11.16 -11.99
CA ILE A 46 8.23 -9.72 -11.69
C ILE A 46 9.44 -9.21 -10.90
N LEU A 47 9.90 -9.96 -9.90
CA LEU A 47 11.07 -9.60 -9.09
C LEU A 47 12.37 -9.64 -9.90
N ASP A 48 12.52 -10.63 -10.78
CA ASP A 48 13.68 -10.77 -11.66
C ASP A 48 13.70 -9.68 -12.75
N ALA A 49 12.53 -9.19 -13.17
CA ALA A 49 12.38 -8.10 -14.13
C ALA A 49 12.44 -6.69 -13.51
N ALA A 50 12.66 -6.58 -12.20
CA ALA A 50 12.70 -5.29 -11.52
C ALA A 50 13.85 -4.41 -12.05
N SER A 51 13.56 -3.13 -12.31
CA SER A 51 14.52 -2.18 -12.89
C SER A 51 15.69 -1.80 -11.98
N SER A 52 15.59 -2.07 -10.68
CA SER A 52 16.59 -1.71 -9.69
C SER A 52 16.49 -2.59 -8.45
N ASP A 53 17.56 -2.63 -7.66
CA ASP A 53 17.55 -3.30 -6.35
C ASP A 53 16.54 -2.67 -5.39
N PHE A 54 16.31 -1.36 -5.52
CA PHE A 54 15.26 -0.66 -4.80
C PHE A 54 13.87 -1.22 -5.12
N ASP A 55 13.54 -1.35 -6.40
CA ASP A 55 12.24 -1.86 -6.86
C ASP A 55 12.08 -3.32 -6.47
N ARG A 56 13.14 -4.12 -6.65
CA ARG A 56 13.17 -5.54 -6.29
C ARG A 56 12.92 -5.74 -4.80
N ALA A 57 13.58 -4.96 -3.95
CA ALA A 57 13.39 -5.01 -2.50
C ALA A 57 11.96 -4.61 -2.09
N LEU A 58 11.43 -3.52 -2.68
CA LEU A 58 10.08 -3.04 -2.39
C LEU A 58 9.01 -4.07 -2.81
N LEU A 59 9.10 -4.58 -4.04
CA LEU A 59 8.21 -5.61 -4.56
C LEU A 59 8.33 -6.91 -3.75
N GLY A 60 9.54 -7.28 -3.32
CA GLY A 60 9.77 -8.44 -2.47
C GLY A 60 9.07 -8.33 -1.12
N VAL A 61 9.12 -7.16 -0.48
CA VAL A 61 8.39 -6.89 0.77
C VAL A 61 6.87 -6.94 0.57
N LEU A 62 6.35 -6.44 -0.55
CA LEU A 62 4.92 -6.47 -0.85
C LEU A 62 4.42 -7.89 -1.17
N GLY A 63 5.12 -8.60 -2.06
CA GLY A 63 4.69 -9.90 -2.59
C GLY A 63 5.04 -11.10 -1.72
N LEU A 64 6.24 -11.12 -1.13
CA LEU A 64 6.73 -12.29 -0.37
C LEU A 64 6.45 -12.16 1.14
N MET A 65 6.31 -10.94 1.66
CA MET A 65 6.04 -10.71 3.08
C MET A 65 4.61 -10.24 3.37
N GLY A 66 3.83 -9.93 2.33
CA GLY A 66 2.41 -9.56 2.46
C GLY A 66 2.18 -8.23 3.19
N LEU A 67 3.17 -7.32 3.19
CA LEU A 67 2.96 -5.98 3.73
C LEU A 67 2.01 -5.19 2.82
N ARG A 68 1.16 -4.37 3.42
CA ARG A 68 0.35 -3.41 2.67
C ARG A 68 1.24 -2.32 2.10
N GLY A 69 0.80 -1.71 1.00
CA GLY A 69 1.51 -0.59 0.38
C GLY A 69 1.75 0.58 1.33
N GLY A 70 0.85 0.87 2.28
CA GLY A 70 1.11 1.86 3.33
C GLY A 70 2.22 1.45 4.29
N GLU A 71 2.17 0.20 4.79
CA GLU A 71 3.10 -0.38 5.75
C GLU A 71 4.53 -0.42 5.19
N ALA A 72 4.70 -0.92 3.96
CA ALA A 72 6.02 -1.03 3.32
C ALA A 72 6.69 0.34 3.15
N ARG A 73 5.92 1.36 2.73
CA ARG A 73 6.43 2.72 2.48
C ARG A 73 6.78 3.49 3.75
N SER A 74 6.19 3.10 4.89
CA SER A 74 6.53 3.67 6.20
C SER A 74 7.72 3.02 6.91
N LEU A 75 8.33 1.99 6.32
CA LEU A 75 9.45 1.32 6.97
C LEU A 75 10.63 2.27 7.11
N LEU A 76 11.21 2.30 8.30
CA LEU A 76 12.51 2.91 8.55
C LEU A 76 13.61 1.87 8.48
N VAL A 77 14.84 2.32 8.24
CA VAL A 77 16.04 1.46 8.33
C VAL A 77 16.11 0.77 9.69
N GLY A 78 15.83 1.51 10.77
CA GLY A 78 15.82 0.97 12.14
C GLY A 78 14.68 0.01 12.45
N ASP A 79 13.74 -0.21 11.53
CA ASP A 79 12.68 -1.22 11.69
C ASP A 79 13.14 -2.62 11.28
N LEU A 80 14.28 -2.75 10.58
CA LEU A 80 14.97 -4.02 10.34
C LEU A 80 15.91 -4.32 11.51
N VAL A 81 15.58 -5.33 12.31
CA VAL A 81 16.34 -5.72 13.51
C VAL A 81 16.41 -7.24 13.63
N ASP A 82 17.63 -7.78 13.65
CA ASP A 82 17.93 -9.22 13.79
C ASP A 82 17.16 -10.08 12.78
N GLY A 83 17.13 -9.68 11.51
CA GLY A 83 16.39 -10.41 10.47
C GLY A 83 14.86 -10.33 10.61
N HIS A 84 14.33 -9.36 11.35
CA HIS A 84 12.90 -9.13 11.49
C HIS A 84 12.52 -7.70 11.12
N LEU A 85 11.34 -7.51 10.55
CA LEU A 85 10.73 -6.20 10.34
C LEU A 85 9.73 -5.87 11.42
N LYS A 86 9.88 -4.70 12.05
CA LYS A 86 8.91 -4.11 12.95
C LYS A 86 7.92 -3.26 12.16
N VAL A 87 6.72 -3.80 11.93
CA VAL A 87 5.66 -3.10 11.19
C VAL A 87 4.83 -2.26 12.15
N LYS A 88 4.71 -0.96 11.85
CA LYS A 88 3.94 0.01 12.64
C LYS A 88 2.59 0.31 11.98
N ASN A 89 1.61 0.73 12.78
CA ASN A 89 0.23 1.04 12.35
C ASN A 89 0.07 2.25 11.42
N GLY A 90 1.14 3.02 11.19
CA GLY A 90 1.11 4.26 10.44
C GLY A 90 1.92 4.14 9.17
N GLY A 91 1.22 4.01 8.04
CA GLY A 91 1.81 4.11 6.71
C GLY A 91 2.15 5.55 6.32
N ALA A 92 3.05 5.73 5.36
CA ALA A 92 3.20 7.00 4.66
C ALA A 92 1.95 7.25 3.79
N GLY A 93 0.97 7.98 4.33
CA GLY A 93 -0.29 8.31 3.65
C GLY A 93 -1.55 8.03 4.48
N THR A 94 -2.67 7.77 3.80
CA THR A 94 -4.02 7.65 4.41
C THR A 94 -4.37 6.26 4.93
N ASP A 95 -3.49 5.27 4.76
CA ASP A 95 -3.73 3.89 5.18
C ASP A 95 -3.32 3.71 6.65
N THR A 96 -4.10 4.31 7.55
CA THR A 96 -3.98 4.09 9.00
C THR A 96 -4.88 2.92 9.38
N THR A 97 -4.29 1.82 9.82
CA THR A 97 -5.05 0.69 10.37
C THR A 97 -5.66 1.08 11.72
N LYS A 98 -6.97 0.85 11.84
CA LYS A 98 -7.86 1.45 12.85
C LYS A 98 -7.63 1.02 14.32
N THR A 99 -6.63 0.19 14.67
CA THR A 99 -6.41 -0.19 16.09
C THR A 99 -4.95 -0.48 16.46
N ARG A 100 -4.54 -0.11 17.68
CA ARG A 100 -3.22 -0.34 18.33
C ARG A 100 -2.74 -1.81 18.33
N ALA A 101 -3.65 -2.77 18.10
CA ALA A 101 -3.38 -4.20 18.07
C ALA A 101 -2.62 -4.70 16.83
N SER A 102 -2.31 -3.82 15.85
CA SER A 102 -1.69 -4.21 14.58
C SER A 102 -0.17 -4.01 14.50
N LEU A 103 0.50 -3.69 15.62
CA LEU A 103 1.97 -3.75 15.69
C LEU A 103 2.42 -5.21 15.63
N ARG A 104 3.20 -5.56 14.61
CA ARG A 104 3.71 -6.93 14.44
C ARG A 104 5.18 -6.94 14.07
N ARG A 105 5.88 -7.95 14.59
CA ARG A 105 7.25 -8.29 14.19
C ARG A 105 7.17 -9.46 13.22
N LEU A 106 7.63 -9.26 12.00
CA LEU A 106 7.62 -10.29 10.96
C LEU A 106 9.04 -10.78 10.71
N PRO A 107 9.30 -12.11 10.70
CA PRO A 107 10.58 -12.62 10.23
C PRO A 107 10.75 -12.26 8.74
N VAL A 108 11.93 -11.74 8.39
CA VAL A 108 12.28 -11.45 6.99
C VAL A 108 12.68 -12.75 6.32
N THR A 109 12.13 -12.99 5.13
CA THR A 109 12.48 -14.18 4.35
C THR A 109 13.96 -14.12 3.95
N ALA A 110 14.61 -15.29 3.88
CA ALA A 110 16.03 -15.38 3.50
C ALA A 110 16.33 -14.75 2.13
N THR A 111 15.34 -14.73 1.24
CA THR A 111 15.41 -14.08 -0.07
C THR A 111 15.46 -12.55 0.02
N VAL A 112 14.65 -11.95 0.91
CA VAL A 112 14.48 -10.48 0.98
C VAL A 112 15.52 -9.82 1.89
N LEU A 113 16.01 -10.55 2.89
CA LEU A 113 16.94 -10.00 3.90
C LEU A 113 18.21 -9.38 3.30
N PRO A 114 18.91 -10.02 2.33
CA PRO A 114 20.09 -9.42 1.71
C PRO A 114 19.76 -8.08 1.03
N TRP A 115 18.64 -8.02 0.29
CA TRP A 115 18.22 -6.82 -0.42
C TRP A 115 17.93 -5.65 0.52
N LEU A 116 17.25 -5.92 1.65
CA LEU A 116 16.97 -4.89 2.65
C LEU A 116 18.23 -4.44 3.39
N THR A 117 19.18 -5.35 3.62
CA THR A 117 20.44 -5.04 4.30
C THR A 117 21.34 -4.17 3.42
N GLU A 118 21.46 -4.53 2.14
CA GLU A 118 22.20 -3.74 1.15
C GLU A 118 21.56 -2.36 0.95
N LEU A 119 20.23 -2.32 0.80
CA LEU A 119 19.49 -1.06 0.68
C LEU A 119 19.66 -0.20 1.93
N ALA A 120 19.62 -0.77 3.14
CA ALA A 120 19.85 -0.05 4.39
C ALA A 120 21.25 0.59 4.39
N GLY A 121 22.30 -0.19 4.09
CA GLY A 121 23.68 0.26 4.13
C GLY A 121 24.01 0.96 5.46
N ASP A 122 24.77 2.05 5.39
CA ASP A 122 25.16 2.85 6.57
C ASP A 122 24.15 3.98 6.89
N ARG A 123 22.94 3.92 6.33
CA ARG A 123 21.94 4.98 6.54
C ARG A 123 21.48 5.02 8.00
N SER A 124 21.12 6.23 8.46
CA SER A 124 20.57 6.41 9.81
C SER A 124 19.35 5.51 10.05
N LYS A 125 19.22 4.98 11.27
CA LYS A 125 18.03 4.22 11.70
C LYS A 125 16.72 4.99 11.54
N SER A 126 16.76 6.32 11.54
CA SER A 126 15.61 7.19 11.32
C SER A 126 15.30 7.46 9.84
N ALA A 127 16.15 7.02 8.91
CA ALA A 127 15.93 7.18 7.48
C ALA A 127 14.86 6.20 6.98
N TRP A 128 14.11 6.60 5.95
CA TRP A 128 13.17 5.72 5.26
C TRP A 128 13.93 4.58 4.58
N MET A 129 13.45 3.35 4.76
CA MET A 129 13.93 2.19 4.03
C MET A 129 13.80 2.43 2.52
N PHE A 130 12.62 2.90 2.10
CA PHE A 130 12.28 3.24 0.73
C PHE A 130 12.05 4.74 0.56
N SER A 131 13.13 5.49 0.35
CA SER A 131 13.08 6.94 0.16
C SER A 131 12.69 7.34 -1.27
N SER A 132 11.97 8.45 -1.40
CA SER A 132 11.66 9.05 -2.71
C SER A 132 12.90 9.70 -3.33
N SER A 133 13.12 9.50 -4.63
CA SER A 133 14.12 10.23 -5.40
C SER A 133 13.73 11.68 -5.71
N ARG A 134 12.43 12.02 -5.59
CA ARG A 134 11.89 13.35 -5.92
C ARG A 134 11.84 14.31 -4.74
N SER A 135 11.82 13.77 -3.52
CA SER A 135 11.72 14.56 -2.30
C SER A 135 12.61 13.93 -1.23
N HIS A 136 13.74 14.59 -0.97
CA HIS A 136 14.65 14.18 0.08
C HIS A 136 13.95 14.15 1.43
N GLY A 137 14.20 13.09 2.21
CA GLY A 137 13.60 12.90 3.53
C GLY A 137 12.15 12.43 3.51
N SER A 138 11.57 12.14 2.33
CA SER A 138 10.23 11.61 2.19
C SER A 138 10.22 10.12 1.81
N PRO A 139 9.21 9.36 2.26
CA PRO A 139 9.00 7.99 1.80
C PRO A 139 8.56 7.97 0.33
N VAL A 140 8.75 6.84 -0.35
CA VAL A 140 8.26 6.64 -1.72
C VAL A 140 6.74 6.84 -1.80
N ALA A 141 6.27 7.46 -2.88
CA ALA A 141 4.86 7.76 -3.09
C ALA A 141 4.03 6.50 -3.35
N GLN A 142 2.71 6.58 -3.15
CA GLN A 142 1.80 5.45 -3.39
C GLN A 142 1.68 5.15 -4.89
N GLN A 143 1.80 6.20 -5.69
CA GLN A 143 1.84 6.11 -7.13
C GLN A 143 3.30 6.18 -7.54
N TYR A 144 3.79 5.07 -8.11
CA TYR A 144 4.98 5.14 -8.94
C TYR A 144 4.66 6.06 -10.13
N PRO A 145 5.56 6.93 -10.58
CA PRO A 145 5.30 7.70 -11.77
C PRO A 145 5.00 6.74 -12.91
N GLN A 146 3.78 6.83 -13.44
CA GLN A 146 3.56 6.45 -14.82
C GLN A 146 4.64 7.18 -15.63
N PRO A 147 5.38 6.53 -16.54
CA PRO A 147 6.16 7.27 -17.50
C PRO A 147 5.20 8.31 -18.10
N SER A 148 5.57 9.59 -17.98
CA SER A 148 4.80 10.66 -18.58
C SER A 148 4.58 10.26 -20.03
N THR A 149 3.33 9.98 -20.38
CA THR A 149 2.92 9.81 -21.77
C THR A 149 2.99 11.21 -22.35
N ASP A 150 4.20 11.67 -22.65
CA ASP A 150 4.41 12.96 -23.27
C ASP A 150 5.05 12.76 -24.64
N ALA A 151 4.38 13.39 -25.62
CA ALA A 151 4.84 13.71 -26.95
C ALA A 151 5.07 12.55 -27.95
N ARG A 152 3.98 12.18 -28.64
CA ARG A 152 3.78 12.42 -30.10
C ARG A 152 2.72 11.46 -30.67
N CYS A 153 1.53 11.99 -30.93
CA CYS A 153 0.67 11.62 -32.06
C CYS A 153 -0.59 12.50 -32.02
N ARG A 154 -0.47 13.75 -32.49
CA ARG A 154 -1.62 14.47 -33.02
C ARG A 154 -1.77 14.02 -34.48
N PRO A 155 -2.90 13.44 -34.91
CA PRO A 155 -3.15 13.27 -36.32
C PRO A 155 -3.31 14.67 -36.94
N SER A 156 -2.49 14.99 -37.94
CA SER A 156 -2.72 16.16 -38.78
C SER A 156 -4.03 15.96 -39.53
N GLN A 157 -5.05 16.71 -39.17
CA GLN A 157 -6.22 16.88 -40.02
C GLN A 157 -5.78 17.69 -41.24
N ARG A 158 -5.90 17.08 -42.41
CA ARG A 158 -6.00 17.76 -43.71
C ARG A 158 -7.47 17.99 -44.01
#